data_AF-A0AAD5SLS0-F1
#
_entry.id   AF-A0AAD5SLS0-F1
#
_cell.length_a   1.000
_cell.length_b   1.000
_cell.length_c   1.000
_cell.angle_alpha   90.00
_cell.angle_beta   90.00
_cell.angle_gamma   90.00
#
_symmetry.space_group_name_H-M   'P 1'
#
loop_
_entity.id
_entity.type
_entity.pdbx_description
1 polymer ?
#
loop_
_entity_poly.entity_id
_entity_poly.type
_entity_poly.pdbx_seq_one_letter_code
_entity_poly.pdbx_strand_id
1 'polypeptide(L)'
;MLVSDIPLRNWRPREGYWVLIMYLGASSGSIARRTATSDATIAWRALLASTKPADISQGKVKEAADLARCKSEVAAEIQRCARAPPRFSKDGRVALIRIDSPAQVHPVIASRWANSLKGKTLEIVMVANTSYLPNRVNFAMRIAKSGGGTIASTEPMDIIAFLRQAVTKVPGLADEVGADFARGHAQATGGSVALEVFDKVLLAVGFEEGGAPSKKKEEKTVNPKGTLEAFGFKKLATK
;
A
#
# COMPACT_ATOMS: atom_id res chain seq x y z
N MET A 1 -9.72 -28.78 -13.42
CA MET A 1 -11.04 -29.19 -12.91
C MET A 1 -12.01 -28.05 -13.12
N LEU A 2 -12.95 -28.22 -14.03
CA LEU A 2 -13.93 -27.21 -14.44
C LEU A 2 -15.01 -27.03 -13.36
N VAL A 3 -15.48 -25.80 -13.22
CA VAL A 3 -16.37 -25.30 -12.15
C VAL A 3 -17.85 -25.66 -12.43
N SER A 4 -18.13 -26.82 -13.00
CA SER A 4 -19.48 -27.16 -13.51
C SER A 4 -20.28 -28.14 -12.64
N ASP A 5 -19.68 -28.88 -11.71
CA ASP A 5 -20.35 -30.03 -11.06
C ASP A 5 -20.41 -29.95 -9.53
N ILE A 6 -21.05 -28.93 -8.97
CA ILE A 6 -21.38 -28.90 -7.53
C ILE A 6 -22.86 -28.54 -7.33
N PRO A 7 -23.67 -29.39 -6.67
CA PRO A 7 -25.12 -29.27 -6.68
C PRO A 7 -25.63 -28.11 -5.80
N LEU A 8 -26.21 -27.08 -6.43
CA LEU A 8 -26.89 -25.93 -5.80
C LEU A 8 -28.29 -26.26 -5.24
N ARG A 9 -28.54 -27.50 -4.78
CA ARG A 9 -29.86 -27.88 -4.26
C ARG A 9 -29.89 -27.74 -2.74
N ASN A 10 -30.57 -26.69 -2.28
CA ASN A 10 -31.06 -26.44 -0.91
C ASN A 10 -30.46 -25.23 -0.16
N TRP A 11 -30.03 -24.18 -0.85
CA TRP A 11 -29.71 -22.91 -0.19
C TRP A 11 -30.96 -22.01 -0.13
N ARG A 12 -31.63 -21.96 1.03
CA ARG A 12 -32.66 -20.94 1.34
C ARG A 12 -32.15 -20.01 2.47
N PRO A 13 -31.64 -18.82 2.16
CA PRO A 13 -31.25 -17.85 3.18
C PRO A 13 -32.49 -17.13 3.72
N ARG A 14 -32.62 -17.04 5.05
CA ARG A 14 -33.62 -16.17 5.70
C ARG A 14 -33.20 -14.71 5.54
N GLU A 15 -34.14 -13.84 5.21
CA GLU A 15 -33.92 -12.42 4.92
C GLU A 15 -33.14 -11.72 6.06
N GLY A 16 -32.11 -10.95 5.69
CA GLY A 16 -31.25 -10.17 6.62
C GLY A 16 -29.77 -10.56 6.63
N TYR A 17 -29.40 -11.79 6.23
CA TYR A 17 -28.01 -12.27 6.28
C TYR A 17 -27.14 -11.85 5.10
N TRP A 18 -27.75 -11.39 3.99
CA TRP A 18 -27.05 -11.01 2.77
C TRP A 18 -26.09 -9.83 2.98
N VAL A 19 -26.49 -8.81 3.73
CA VAL A 19 -25.65 -7.62 3.96
C VAL A 19 -24.41 -7.98 4.78
N LEU A 20 -24.55 -8.85 5.79
CA LEU A 20 -23.42 -9.26 6.64
C LEU A 20 -22.49 -10.26 5.94
N ILE A 21 -23.04 -11.19 5.14
CA ILE A 21 -22.26 -12.09 4.26
C ILE A 21 -21.52 -11.27 3.20
N MET A 22 -22.15 -10.27 2.59
CA MET A 22 -21.49 -9.40 1.62
C MET A 22 -20.44 -8.51 2.28
N TYR A 23 -20.66 -7.99 3.49
CA TYR A 23 -19.68 -7.15 4.18
C TYR A 23 -18.47 -7.94 4.68
N LEU A 24 -18.70 -9.13 5.26
CA LEU A 24 -17.63 -10.04 5.69
C LEU A 24 -16.97 -10.73 4.49
N GLY A 25 -17.69 -11.03 3.42
CA GLY A 25 -17.18 -11.56 2.16
C GLY A 25 -16.38 -10.53 1.36
N ALA A 26 -16.82 -9.27 1.30
CA ALA A 26 -16.08 -8.18 0.66
C ALA A 26 -14.81 -7.85 1.44
N SER A 27 -14.87 -7.78 2.78
CA SER A 27 -13.66 -7.56 3.60
C SER A 27 -12.70 -8.76 3.51
N SER A 28 -13.18 -9.99 3.68
CA SER A 28 -12.34 -11.20 3.63
C SER A 28 -11.79 -11.49 2.24
N GLY A 29 -12.59 -11.34 1.19
CA GLY A 29 -12.16 -11.45 -0.20
C GLY A 29 -11.18 -10.35 -0.59
N SER A 30 -11.36 -9.12 -0.07
CA SER A 30 -10.36 -8.06 -0.26
C SER A 30 -9.05 -8.34 0.47
N ILE A 31 -9.09 -9.01 1.62
CA ILE A 31 -7.89 -9.33 2.41
C ILE A 31 -7.08 -10.44 1.74
N ALA A 32 -7.74 -11.51 1.27
CA ALA A 32 -7.05 -12.58 0.57
C ALA A 32 -6.34 -12.08 -0.70
N ARG A 33 -6.98 -11.16 -1.46
CA ARG A 33 -6.36 -10.48 -2.61
C ARG A 33 -5.20 -9.55 -2.26
N ARG A 34 -5.09 -9.10 -1.01
CA ARG A 34 -4.04 -8.19 -0.55
C ARG A 34 -2.78 -8.92 -0.06
N THR A 35 -2.83 -10.24 0.14
CA THR A 35 -1.64 -11.05 0.45
C THR A 35 -0.67 -11.08 -0.72
N ALA A 36 0.55 -11.57 -0.48
CA ALA A 36 1.55 -11.76 -1.54
C ALA A 36 1.08 -12.73 -2.64
N THR A 37 0.29 -13.74 -2.29
CA THR A 37 -0.22 -14.75 -3.24
C THR A 37 -1.50 -14.32 -3.96
N SER A 38 -2.21 -13.31 -3.44
CA SER A 38 -3.47 -12.78 -3.97
C SER A 38 -4.56 -13.84 -4.22
N ASP A 39 -4.55 -14.94 -3.44
CA ASP A 39 -5.48 -16.07 -3.65
C ASP A 39 -6.88 -15.78 -3.08
N ALA A 40 -7.76 -15.21 -3.91
CA ALA A 40 -9.15 -14.96 -3.55
C ALA A 40 -9.97 -16.24 -3.27
N THR A 41 -9.50 -17.42 -3.69
CA THR A 41 -10.23 -18.68 -3.48
C THR A 41 -10.29 -19.09 -2.02
N ILE A 42 -9.34 -18.64 -1.19
CA ILE A 42 -9.34 -18.87 0.26
C ILE A 42 -10.60 -18.30 0.91
N ALA A 43 -10.95 -17.06 0.57
CA ALA A 43 -12.16 -16.41 1.10
C ALA A 43 -13.44 -17.10 0.57
N TRP A 44 -13.42 -17.54 -0.69
CA TRP A 44 -14.55 -18.25 -1.29
C TRP A 44 -14.80 -19.62 -0.64
N ARG A 45 -13.75 -20.41 -0.43
CA ARG A 45 -13.85 -21.70 0.27
C ARG A 45 -14.37 -21.54 1.69
N ALA A 46 -13.92 -20.52 2.42
CA ALA A 46 -14.42 -20.21 3.76
C ALA A 46 -15.92 -19.87 3.77
N LEU A 47 -16.40 -19.15 2.75
CA LEU A 47 -17.83 -18.87 2.60
C LEU A 47 -18.64 -20.13 2.32
N LEU A 48 -18.18 -20.98 1.38
CA LEU A 48 -18.85 -22.24 1.05
C LEU A 48 -18.89 -23.24 2.20
N ALA A 49 -17.87 -23.25 3.05
CA ALA A 49 -17.80 -24.13 4.22
C ALA A 49 -18.66 -23.63 5.41
N SER A 50 -19.07 -22.36 5.41
CA SER A 50 -19.83 -21.74 6.50
C SER A 50 -21.34 -21.83 6.28
N THR A 51 -22.10 -22.03 7.36
CA THR A 51 -23.58 -21.96 7.31
C THR A 51 -24.07 -20.54 7.60
N LYS A 52 -23.32 -19.81 8.43
CA LYS A 52 -23.56 -18.40 8.76
C LYS A 52 -22.23 -17.65 8.88
N PRO A 53 -22.19 -16.31 8.68
CA PRO A 53 -20.96 -15.53 8.75
C PRO A 53 -20.18 -15.68 10.05
N ALA A 54 -20.91 -15.86 11.17
CA ALA A 54 -20.32 -16.04 12.48
C ALA A 54 -19.42 -17.29 12.55
N ASP A 55 -19.63 -18.30 11.70
CA ASP A 55 -18.81 -19.50 11.71
C ASP A 55 -17.37 -19.19 11.25
N ILE A 56 -17.20 -18.23 10.33
CA ILE A 56 -15.88 -17.78 9.88
C ILE A 56 -15.22 -16.93 10.97
N SER A 57 -15.94 -15.98 11.56
CA SER A 57 -15.36 -15.10 12.60
C SER A 57 -15.07 -15.82 13.91
N GLN A 58 -15.80 -16.90 14.21
CA GLN A 58 -15.60 -17.75 15.40
C GLN A 58 -14.65 -18.93 15.15
N GLY A 59 -14.08 -19.06 13.95
CA GLY A 59 -13.11 -20.13 13.64
C GLY A 59 -13.72 -21.53 13.59
N LYS A 60 -15.02 -21.66 13.30
CA LYS A 60 -15.76 -22.93 13.30
C LYS A 60 -15.57 -23.74 12.01
N VAL A 61 -14.96 -23.16 10.99
CA VAL A 61 -14.61 -23.81 9.72
C VAL A 61 -13.10 -23.83 9.53
N LYS A 62 -12.54 -24.88 8.91
CA LYS A 62 -11.08 -25.05 8.78
C LYS A 62 -10.45 -23.90 7.99
N GLU A 63 -11.15 -23.45 6.96
CA GLU A 63 -10.78 -22.36 6.07
C GLU A 63 -10.72 -20.99 6.78
N ALA A 64 -11.32 -20.86 7.97
CA ALA A 64 -11.20 -19.66 8.78
C ALA A 64 -9.77 -19.44 9.28
N ALA A 65 -9.01 -20.52 9.51
CA ALA A 65 -7.61 -20.45 9.91
C ALA A 65 -6.72 -19.91 8.78
N ASP A 66 -6.97 -20.32 7.53
CA ASP A 66 -6.25 -19.80 6.37
C ASP A 66 -6.53 -18.31 6.17
N LEU A 67 -7.79 -17.89 6.31
CA LEU A 67 -8.16 -16.49 6.23
C LEU A 67 -7.55 -15.66 7.37
N ALA A 68 -7.47 -16.22 8.58
CA ALA A 68 -6.81 -15.58 9.72
C ALA A 68 -5.30 -15.40 9.46
N ARG A 69 -4.65 -16.38 8.82
CA ARG A 69 -3.24 -16.28 8.37
C ARG A 69 -3.07 -15.18 7.32
N CYS A 70 -3.96 -15.08 6.34
CA CYS A 70 -3.93 -13.98 5.37
C CYS A 70 -4.09 -12.61 6.05
N LYS A 71 -4.98 -12.51 7.05
CA LYS A 71 -5.17 -11.29 7.85
C LYS A 71 -3.90 -10.91 8.61
N SER A 72 -3.25 -11.87 9.27
CA SER A 72 -2.03 -11.61 10.04
C SER A 72 -0.86 -11.20 9.16
N GLU A 73 -0.68 -11.84 7.99
CA GLU A 73 0.33 -11.47 7.00
C GLU A 73 0.15 -10.02 6.52
N VAL A 74 -1.06 -9.67 6.06
CA VAL A 74 -1.37 -8.32 5.58
C VAL A 74 -1.21 -7.30 6.71
N ALA A 75 -1.63 -7.63 7.93
CA ALA A 75 -1.46 -6.76 9.08
C ALA A 75 0.01 -6.52 9.42
N ALA A 76 0.84 -7.57 9.41
CA ALA A 76 2.28 -7.46 9.64
C ALA A 76 2.95 -6.57 8.58
N GLU A 77 2.59 -6.76 7.30
CA GLU A 77 3.11 -5.93 6.21
C GLU A 77 2.68 -4.47 6.30
N ILE A 78 1.43 -4.21 6.65
CA ILE A 78 0.96 -2.85 6.92
C ILE A 78 1.76 -2.23 8.08
N GLN A 79 1.95 -2.94 9.19
CA GLN A 79 2.69 -2.42 10.35
C GLN A 79 4.16 -2.14 10.01
N ARG A 80 4.80 -3.02 9.25
CA ARG A 80 6.19 -2.84 8.78
C ARG A 80 6.30 -1.63 7.86
N CYS A 81 5.45 -1.54 6.84
CA CYS A 81 5.53 -0.52 5.80
C CYS A 81 4.99 0.85 6.26
N ALA A 82 4.08 0.90 7.24
CA ALA A 82 3.55 2.16 7.78
C ALA A 82 4.63 3.01 8.49
N ARG A 83 5.78 2.43 8.84
CA ARG A 83 6.92 3.12 9.44
C ARG A 83 7.84 3.78 8.41
N ALA A 84 7.60 3.57 7.11
CA ALA A 84 8.40 4.18 6.06
C ALA A 84 8.27 5.72 6.13
N PRO A 85 9.39 6.47 6.18
CA PRO A 85 9.35 7.92 6.32
C PRO A 85 8.78 8.58 5.05
N PRO A 86 7.89 9.58 5.18
CA PRO A 86 7.41 10.34 4.04
C PRO A 86 8.48 11.30 3.52
N ARG A 87 8.52 11.47 2.20
CA ARG A 87 9.25 12.52 1.50
C ARG A 87 8.25 13.55 0.97
N PHE A 88 8.64 14.81 0.89
CA PHE A 88 7.75 15.86 0.40
C PHE A 88 8.23 16.41 -0.94
N SER A 89 7.29 16.84 -1.78
CA SER A 89 7.57 17.63 -2.98
C SER A 89 8.17 18.99 -2.60
N LYS A 90 8.77 19.69 -3.57
CA LYS A 90 9.42 20.99 -3.35
C LYS A 90 8.50 22.05 -2.75
N ASP A 91 7.22 22.02 -3.12
CA ASP A 91 6.16 22.89 -2.61
C ASP A 91 5.48 22.36 -1.33
N GLY A 92 5.84 21.16 -0.87
CA GLY A 92 5.25 20.48 0.28
C GLY A 92 3.82 19.97 0.07
N ARG A 93 3.25 20.09 -1.15
CA ARG A 93 1.86 19.71 -1.44
C ARG A 93 1.64 18.21 -1.51
N VAL A 94 2.67 17.46 -1.88
CA VAL A 94 2.59 16.01 -2.06
C VAL A 94 3.58 15.31 -1.12
N ALA A 95 3.08 14.39 -0.30
CA ALA A 95 3.89 13.47 0.47
C ALA A 95 3.99 12.11 -0.25
N LEU A 96 5.20 11.62 -0.50
CA LEU A 96 5.51 10.32 -1.06
C LEU A 96 6.02 9.36 0.02
N ILE A 97 5.40 8.20 0.15
CA ILE A 97 5.88 7.08 0.95
C ILE A 97 6.23 5.95 -0.01
N ARG A 98 7.51 5.56 -0.05
CA ARG A 98 7.96 4.41 -0.84
C ARG A 98 8.00 3.17 0.05
N ILE A 99 7.43 2.07 -0.44
CA ILE A 99 7.41 0.78 0.24
C ILE A 99 7.85 -0.32 -0.72
N ASP A 100 8.36 -1.40 -0.14
CA ASP A 100 8.81 -2.60 -0.84
C ASP A 100 8.08 -3.77 -0.17
N SER A 101 6.94 -4.18 -0.72
CA SER A 101 6.11 -5.25 -0.19
C SER A 101 5.47 -6.08 -1.31
N PRO A 102 5.51 -7.42 -1.27
CA PRO A 102 4.82 -8.25 -2.24
C PRO A 102 3.29 -8.19 -2.08
N ALA A 103 2.79 -7.60 -1.00
CA ALA A 103 1.38 -7.48 -0.67
C ALA A 103 0.76 -6.16 -1.19
N GLN A 104 -0.55 -6.17 -1.48
CA GLN A 104 -1.29 -4.97 -1.93
C GLN A 104 -1.68 -4.06 -0.74
N VAL A 105 -0.67 -3.59 0.00
CA VAL A 105 -0.84 -2.81 1.23
C VAL A 105 -0.80 -1.29 1.02
N HIS A 106 -0.23 -0.83 -0.11
CA HIS A 106 -0.09 0.60 -0.42
C HIS A 106 -1.39 1.41 -0.34
N PRO A 107 -2.59 0.93 -0.74
CA PRO A 107 -3.81 1.72 -0.61
C PRO A 107 -4.22 1.93 0.85
N VAL A 108 -3.99 0.94 1.71
CA VAL A 108 -4.32 1.01 3.14
C VAL A 108 -3.36 1.96 3.86
N ILE A 109 -2.07 1.88 3.51
CA ILE A 109 -1.03 2.77 4.03
C ILE A 109 -1.30 4.22 3.61
N ALA A 110 -1.73 4.45 2.36
CA ALA A 110 -2.10 5.78 1.87
C ALA A 110 -3.23 6.40 2.70
N SER A 111 -4.28 5.62 2.99
CA SER A 111 -5.36 6.08 3.85
C SER A 111 -4.91 6.36 5.28
N ARG A 112 -4.00 5.56 5.85
CA ARG A 112 -3.46 5.81 7.20
C ARG A 112 -2.67 7.12 7.26
N TRP A 113 -1.75 7.33 6.31
CA TRP A 113 -0.96 8.56 6.24
C TRP A 113 -1.83 9.78 5.93
N ALA A 114 -2.79 9.69 5.00
CA ALA A 114 -3.70 10.79 4.70
C ALA A 114 -4.52 11.26 5.92
N ASN A 115 -4.82 10.36 6.87
CA ASN A 115 -5.54 10.70 8.10
C ASN A 115 -4.63 11.22 9.22
N SER A 116 -3.32 10.91 9.21
CA SER A 116 -2.41 11.17 10.33
C SER A 116 -1.34 12.22 10.03
N LEU A 117 -0.98 12.42 8.76
CA LEU A 117 0.08 13.31 8.32
C LEU A 117 -0.40 14.76 8.32
N LYS A 118 0.21 15.57 9.18
CA LYS A 118 -0.09 17.00 9.31
C LYS A 118 0.93 17.82 8.53
N GLY A 119 0.48 18.83 7.81
CA GLY A 119 1.35 19.77 7.11
C GLY A 119 0.56 20.96 6.60
N LYS A 120 1.08 22.18 6.71
CA LYS A 120 0.32 23.39 6.35
C LYS A 120 -0.09 23.42 4.88
N THR A 121 0.79 22.95 4.01
CA THR A 121 0.61 22.95 2.54
C THR A 121 0.28 21.56 1.99
N LEU A 122 0.17 20.53 2.84
CA LEU A 122 -0.02 19.16 2.39
C LEU A 122 -1.43 18.94 1.86
N GLU A 123 -1.55 18.51 0.60
CA GLU A 123 -2.83 18.23 -0.05
C GLU A 123 -2.99 16.76 -0.39
N ILE A 124 -1.91 16.09 -0.80
CA ILE A 124 -1.96 14.71 -1.29
C ILE A 124 -0.92 13.84 -0.60
N VAL A 125 -1.34 12.63 -0.25
CA VAL A 125 -0.44 11.53 0.14
C VAL A 125 -0.43 10.50 -0.97
N MET A 126 0.76 10.20 -1.49
CA MET A 126 1.07 9.14 -2.45
C MET A 126 1.86 8.03 -1.75
N VAL A 127 1.45 6.77 -1.93
CA VAL A 127 2.20 5.61 -1.49
C VAL A 127 2.54 4.75 -2.70
N ALA A 128 3.81 4.49 -2.93
CA ALA A 128 4.33 3.74 -4.06
C ALA A 128 4.94 2.41 -3.61
N ASN A 129 4.43 1.30 -4.14
CA ASN A 129 4.94 -0.04 -3.90
C ASN A 129 5.68 -0.58 -5.13
N THR A 130 6.97 -0.85 -4.97
CA THR A 130 7.88 -1.25 -6.05
C THR A 130 7.99 -2.76 -6.26
N SER A 131 7.40 -3.59 -5.40
CA SER A 131 7.58 -5.05 -5.45
C SER A 131 6.28 -5.85 -5.46
N TYR A 132 5.13 -5.16 -5.56
CA TYR A 132 3.83 -5.83 -5.67
C TYR A 132 3.68 -6.58 -7.00
N LEU A 133 4.16 -5.97 -8.10
CA LEU A 133 4.24 -6.61 -9.41
C LEU A 133 5.67 -6.45 -9.94
N PRO A 134 6.19 -7.46 -10.66
CA PRO A 134 7.53 -7.37 -11.23
C PRO A 134 7.62 -6.20 -12.21
N ASN A 135 8.71 -5.44 -12.13
CA ASN A 135 9.04 -4.31 -13.01
C ASN A 135 7.97 -3.19 -13.06
N ARG A 136 7.09 -3.11 -12.06
CA ARG A 136 6.06 -2.06 -11.99
C ARG A 136 5.99 -1.42 -10.61
N VAL A 137 5.73 -0.12 -10.61
CA VAL A 137 5.36 0.62 -9.40
C VAL A 137 3.85 0.74 -9.35
N ASN A 138 3.27 0.19 -8.30
CA ASN A 138 1.84 0.32 -8.01
C ASN A 138 1.67 1.36 -6.91
N PHE A 139 0.93 2.41 -7.20
CA PHE A 139 0.78 3.52 -6.26
C PHE A 139 -0.68 3.84 -5.98
N ALA A 140 -0.92 4.41 -4.80
CA ALA A 140 -2.22 4.93 -4.37
C ALA A 140 -2.04 6.34 -3.83
N MET A 141 -2.97 7.22 -4.19
CA MET A 141 -3.04 8.62 -3.80
C MET A 141 -4.35 8.91 -3.07
N ARG A 142 -4.26 9.73 -2.04
CA ARG A 142 -5.38 10.16 -1.19
C ARG A 142 -5.19 11.62 -0.82
N ILE A 143 -6.28 12.37 -0.74
CA ILE A 143 -6.26 13.72 -0.20
C ILE A 143 -5.96 13.66 1.30
N ALA A 144 -5.00 14.47 1.76
CA ALA A 144 -4.64 14.60 3.14
C ALA A 144 -5.75 15.33 3.91
N LYS A 145 -6.14 14.82 5.08
CA LYS A 145 -7.19 15.43 5.90
C LYS A 145 -6.72 16.64 6.69
N SER A 146 -5.44 16.67 7.05
CA SER A 146 -4.88 17.63 8.01
C SER A 146 -3.92 18.64 7.41
N GLY A 147 -3.87 18.76 6.09
CA GLY A 147 -3.23 19.90 5.47
C GLY A 147 -4.22 20.69 4.67
N GLY A 148 -4.15 22.02 4.82
CA GLY A 148 -4.59 23.03 3.86
C GLY A 148 -6.00 22.98 3.27
N GLY A 149 -6.84 21.98 3.53
CA GLY A 149 -8.24 21.92 3.09
C GLY A 149 -9.11 23.00 3.73
N THR A 150 -8.49 23.88 4.53
CA THR A 150 -9.07 25.09 5.12
C THR A 150 -8.30 26.36 4.73
N ILE A 151 -7.37 26.31 3.77
CA ILE A 151 -6.72 27.49 3.20
C ILE A 151 -6.99 27.53 1.68
N ALA A 152 -8.04 28.28 1.34
CA ALA A 152 -8.15 29.10 0.12
C ALA A 152 -8.43 28.44 -1.26
N SER A 153 -8.98 27.23 -1.35
CA SER A 153 -9.64 26.77 -2.59
C SER A 153 -11.09 26.41 -2.31
N THR A 154 -12.01 27.14 -2.94
CA THR A 154 -13.46 26.84 -2.93
C THR A 154 -13.76 25.50 -3.63
N GLU A 155 -12.84 25.02 -4.47
CA GLU A 155 -13.01 23.80 -5.26
C GLU A 155 -12.36 22.57 -4.58
N PRO A 156 -13.07 21.44 -4.52
CA PRO A 156 -12.52 20.19 -4.01
C PRO A 156 -11.39 19.69 -4.93
N MET A 157 -10.27 19.31 -4.32
CA MET A 157 -9.12 18.78 -5.04
C MET A 157 -9.49 17.52 -5.84
N ASP A 158 -9.13 17.47 -7.13
CA ASP A 158 -9.26 16.29 -7.99
C ASP A 158 -7.89 15.73 -8.32
N ILE A 159 -7.57 14.56 -7.74
CA ILE A 159 -6.30 13.86 -7.92
C ILE A 159 -6.12 13.41 -9.38
N ILE A 160 -7.19 13.03 -10.09
CA ILE A 160 -7.09 12.57 -11.48
C ILE A 160 -6.69 13.74 -12.36
N ALA A 161 -7.38 14.88 -12.22
CA ALA A 161 -7.05 16.10 -12.94
C ALA A 161 -5.62 16.56 -12.62
N PHE A 162 -5.23 16.53 -11.35
CA PHE A 162 -3.87 16.85 -10.91
C PHE A 162 -2.82 15.97 -11.59
N LEU A 163 -2.99 14.64 -11.60
CA LEU A 163 -2.04 13.71 -12.22
C LEU A 163 -1.95 13.91 -13.73
N ARG A 164 -3.10 14.08 -14.41
CA ARG A 164 -3.14 14.33 -15.85
C ARG A 164 -2.45 15.64 -16.21
N GLN A 165 -2.66 16.69 -15.43
CA GLN A 165 -1.96 17.96 -15.63
C GLN A 165 -0.48 17.88 -15.27
N ALA A 166 -0.10 17.08 -14.28
CA ALA A 166 1.31 16.90 -13.92
C ALA A 166 2.09 16.28 -15.09
N VAL A 167 1.57 15.20 -15.69
CA VAL A 167 2.30 14.49 -16.75
C VAL A 167 2.44 15.29 -18.05
N THR A 168 1.58 16.28 -18.32
CA THR A 168 1.77 17.16 -19.50
C THR A 168 2.97 18.10 -19.36
N LYS A 169 3.51 18.30 -18.14
CA LYS A 169 4.70 19.12 -17.91
C LYS A 169 5.99 18.45 -18.42
N VAL A 170 5.96 17.14 -18.62
CA VAL A 170 7.11 16.37 -19.11
C VAL A 170 6.77 15.85 -20.51
N PRO A 171 7.48 16.31 -21.57
CA PRO A 171 7.22 15.85 -22.94
C PRO A 171 7.26 14.34 -23.07
N GLY A 172 6.25 13.76 -23.75
CA GLY A 172 6.12 12.32 -23.99
C GLY A 172 5.64 11.48 -22.80
N LEU A 173 5.62 12.02 -21.57
CA LEU A 173 5.26 11.24 -20.39
C LEU A 173 3.79 10.80 -20.39
N ALA A 174 2.88 11.59 -20.94
CA ALA A 174 1.46 11.26 -21.02
C ALA A 174 1.18 9.96 -21.78
N ASP A 175 1.99 9.66 -22.81
CA ASP A 175 1.88 8.42 -23.58
C ASP A 175 2.58 7.25 -22.87
N GLU A 176 3.71 7.51 -22.19
CA GLU A 176 4.49 6.50 -21.47
C GLU A 176 3.78 5.92 -20.24
N VAL A 177 2.99 6.73 -19.52
CA VAL A 177 2.31 6.26 -18.29
C VAL A 177 1.18 5.26 -18.55
N GLY A 178 0.64 5.26 -19.77
CA GLY A 178 -0.41 4.32 -20.20
C GLY A 178 -1.75 4.47 -19.47
N ALA A 179 -2.68 3.58 -19.80
CA ALA A 179 -4.09 3.66 -19.38
C ALA A 179 -4.34 3.29 -17.90
N ASP A 180 -3.37 2.70 -17.21
CA ASP A 180 -3.48 2.27 -15.82
C ASP A 180 -3.03 3.36 -14.82
N PHE A 181 -2.59 4.53 -15.27
CA PHE A 181 -1.90 5.53 -14.45
C PHE A 181 -2.78 6.31 -13.46
N ALA A 182 -4.03 6.61 -13.82
CA ALA A 182 -4.91 7.45 -13.02
C ALA A 182 -6.33 6.87 -12.99
N ARG A 183 -6.49 5.75 -12.29
CA ARG A 183 -7.78 5.09 -12.10
C ARG A 183 -8.31 5.30 -10.68
N GLY A 184 -9.61 5.57 -10.58
CA GLY A 184 -10.31 5.68 -9.31
C GLY A 184 -11.28 6.85 -9.29
N HIS A 185 -11.43 7.46 -8.13
CA HIS A 185 -12.26 8.63 -7.90
C HIS A 185 -11.39 9.87 -7.67
N ALA A 186 -11.97 11.06 -7.84
CA ALA A 186 -11.29 12.34 -7.61
C ALA A 186 -10.55 12.41 -6.25
N GLN A 187 -11.10 11.78 -5.21
CA GLN A 187 -10.53 11.78 -3.85
C GLN A 187 -9.56 10.62 -3.56
N ALA A 188 -9.54 9.62 -4.44
CA ALA A 188 -8.88 8.34 -4.23
C ALA A 188 -8.53 7.71 -5.58
N THR A 189 -7.31 7.99 -6.02
CA THR A 189 -6.80 7.50 -7.30
C THR A 189 -5.62 6.59 -7.05
N GLY A 190 -5.41 5.62 -7.92
CA GLY A 190 -4.19 4.82 -7.95
C GLY A 190 -3.77 4.58 -9.38
N GLY A 191 -2.59 3.98 -9.53
CA GLY A 191 -2.11 3.58 -10.83
C GLY A 191 -0.97 2.59 -10.77
N SER A 192 -0.63 2.09 -11.95
CA SER A 192 0.47 1.16 -12.15
C SER A 192 1.28 1.56 -13.37
N VAL A 193 2.58 1.81 -13.19
CA VAL A 193 3.49 2.22 -14.28
C VAL A 193 4.79 1.42 -14.23
N ALA A 194 5.54 1.44 -15.32
CA ALA A 194 6.90 0.88 -15.33
C ALA A 194 7.81 1.63 -14.33
N LEU A 195 8.85 0.95 -13.84
CA LEU A 195 9.76 1.49 -12.83
C LEU A 195 10.44 2.78 -13.31
N GLU A 196 10.89 2.78 -14.56
CA GLU A 196 11.62 3.86 -15.21
C GLU A 196 10.72 5.08 -15.47
N VAL A 197 9.44 4.82 -15.74
CA VAL A 197 8.42 5.86 -15.96
C VAL A 197 8.02 6.52 -14.64
N PHE A 198 8.04 5.77 -13.54
CA PHE A 198 7.61 6.29 -12.23
C PHE A 198 8.49 7.45 -11.74
N ASP A 199 9.80 7.41 -11.98
CA ASP A 199 10.66 8.52 -11.57
C ASP A 199 10.35 9.80 -12.38
N LYS A 200 10.02 9.69 -13.67
CA LYS A 200 9.53 10.84 -14.48
C LYS A 200 8.20 11.39 -13.95
N VAL A 201 7.30 10.52 -13.48
CA VAL A 201 6.06 10.93 -12.80
C VAL A 201 6.35 11.74 -11.54
N LEU A 202 7.34 11.33 -10.74
CA LEU A 202 7.69 12.09 -9.54
C LEU A 202 8.25 13.47 -9.87
N LEU A 203 9.04 13.60 -10.93
CA LEU A 203 9.50 14.90 -11.42
C LEU A 203 8.31 15.78 -11.82
N ALA A 204 7.37 15.24 -12.59
CA ALA A 204 6.15 15.93 -13.02
C ALA A 204 5.29 16.42 -11.84
N VAL A 205 5.27 15.68 -10.73
CA VAL A 205 4.54 15.97 -9.50
C VAL A 205 5.30 16.93 -8.57
N GLY A 206 6.55 17.27 -8.87
CA GLY A 206 7.33 18.29 -8.15
C GLY A 206 8.36 17.75 -7.16
N PHE A 207 8.80 16.50 -7.33
CA PHE A 207 9.99 15.97 -6.67
C PHE A 207 11.26 16.25 -7.51
N GLU A 208 12.42 16.27 -6.87
CA GLU A 208 13.71 16.47 -7.56
C GLU A 208 14.28 15.16 -8.12
N GLU A 209 15.18 15.27 -9.11
CA GLU A 209 15.97 14.15 -9.61
C GLU A 209 16.81 13.55 -8.46
N GLY A 210 16.87 12.22 -8.37
CA GLY A 210 17.38 11.55 -7.15
C GLY A 210 16.33 11.42 -6.04
N GLY A 211 15.06 11.62 -6.38
CA GLY A 211 13.84 11.33 -5.61
C GLY A 211 13.69 9.91 -5.04
N ALA A 212 14.63 9.02 -5.32
CA ALA A 212 14.72 7.67 -4.78
C ALA A 212 15.83 7.61 -3.72
N PRO A 213 15.66 6.93 -2.58
CA PRO A 213 16.83 6.35 -1.92
C PRO A 213 17.36 5.29 -2.88
N SER A 214 18.33 5.67 -3.70
CA SER A 214 19.15 4.72 -4.42
C SER A 214 19.71 3.76 -3.39
N LYS A 215 19.46 2.46 -3.56
CA LYS A 215 20.25 1.43 -2.88
C LYS A 215 21.68 1.56 -3.42
N LYS A 216 22.45 2.53 -2.93
CA LYS A 216 23.91 2.48 -3.03
C LYS A 216 24.33 1.30 -2.17
N LYS A 217 24.65 0.19 -2.84
CA LYS A 217 25.54 -0.83 -2.30
C LYS A 217 26.88 -0.11 -2.05
N GLU A 218 27.03 0.48 -0.87
CA GLU A 218 28.36 0.85 -0.39
C GLU A 218 29.05 -0.44 0.03
N GLU A 219 29.88 -0.93 -0.88
CA GLU A 219 30.88 -1.94 -0.61
C GLU A 219 31.87 -1.31 0.39
N LYS A 220 31.66 -1.59 1.69
CA LYS A 220 32.61 -1.20 2.73
C LYS A 220 33.90 -1.97 2.53
N THR A 221 34.90 -1.32 1.92
CA THR A 221 36.30 -1.71 2.09
C THR A 221 36.67 -1.50 3.55
N VAL A 222 36.76 -2.61 4.30
CA VAL A 222 37.23 -2.64 5.68
C VAL A 222 38.74 -2.36 5.67
N ASN A 223 39.15 -1.22 6.23
CA ASN A 223 40.54 -0.95 6.58
C ASN A 223 40.67 -1.08 8.11
N PRO A 224 41.48 -2.01 8.66
CA PRO A 224 41.49 -2.29 10.09
C PRO A 224 42.59 -1.47 10.78
N LYS A 225 42.24 -0.31 11.37
CA LYS A 225 43.08 0.35 12.37
C LYS A 225 42.20 1.08 13.39
N GLY A 226 42.19 0.60 14.64
CA GLY A 226 41.43 1.24 15.72
C GLY A 226 41.41 0.42 17.00
N THR A 227 42.51 0.51 17.73
CA THR A 227 42.90 -0.05 19.03
C THR A 227 41.78 -0.15 20.08
N LEU A 228 41.75 -1.28 20.80
CA LEU A 228 40.85 -1.68 21.90
C LEU A 228 40.93 -0.82 23.19
N GLU A 229 41.55 0.37 23.16
CA GLU A 229 41.72 1.21 24.35
C GLU A 229 40.61 2.25 24.56
N ALA A 230 39.59 2.29 23.69
CA ALA A 230 38.48 3.24 23.80
C ALA A 230 37.35 2.80 24.75
N PHE A 231 37.42 1.60 25.35
CA PHE A 231 36.44 1.13 26.33
C PHE A 231 37.13 0.85 27.65
N GLY A 232 37.12 1.85 28.54
CA GLY A 232 37.79 1.89 29.84
C GLY A 232 37.43 0.77 30.83
N PHE A 233 37.92 -0.44 30.56
CA PHE A 233 37.97 -1.52 31.52
C PHE A 233 39.29 -1.48 32.29
N LYS A 234 39.22 -1.01 33.53
CA LYS A 234 40.32 -1.05 34.50
C LYS A 234 40.61 -2.52 34.83
N LYS A 235 41.80 -3.00 34.47
CA LYS A 235 42.26 -4.36 34.75
C LYS A 235 42.41 -4.54 36.28
N LEU A 236 41.63 -5.45 36.87
CA LEU A 236 41.77 -5.86 38.27
C LEU A 236 43.10 -6.64 38.43
N ALA A 237 43.98 -6.15 39.29
CA ALA A 237 45.22 -6.83 39.65
C ALA A 237 44.91 -7.94 40.67
N THR A 238 45.24 -9.18 40.33
CA THR A 238 45.30 -10.30 41.28
C THR A 238 46.75 -10.44 41.75
N LYS A 239 46.92 -10.51 43.07
CA LYS A 239 48.17 -10.96 43.73
C LYS A 239 48.21 -12.47 43.79
#